data_AF-A0A4Q6G618-F1
#
_entry.id   AF-A0A4Q6G618-F1
#
_cell.length_a   1.000
_cell.length_b   1.000
_cell.length_c   1.000
_cell.angle_alpha   90.00
_cell.angle_beta   90.00
_cell.angle_gamma   90.00
#
_symmetry.space_group_name_H-M   'P 1'
#
loop_
_entity.id
_entity.type
_entity.pdbx_description
1 polymer ?
#
loop_
_entity_poly.entity_id
_entity_poly.type
_entity_poly.pdbx_seq_one_letter_code
_entity_poly.pdbx_strand_id
1 'polypeptide(L)'
;MRLLAMLLLCSLANACGQATDENDSTSETQSVVLDATRSRWTNPSAIPVCIMNRAQISDEVFTDIKNYVVTEYANKTGLNFVGWGSCTNAQKTGKVIRVTFANKHNWATTGGMTAGGGLSMVGMTPSNCGTDCLGGTMRLDISTTGAFPSKESNYRDFTVTRTRATAIHEFGHAIGLMHEHERSDAEGCDRSDGSVVADDSRYTYVTDYDSNSIMNYCHSGSQTTLTKNDIAGVAYLYPTVSVGH
;
A
#
# COMPACT_ATOMS: atom_id res chain seq x y z
N MET A 1 50.33 -59.23 25.87
CA MET A 1 49.91 -58.31 26.95
C MET A 1 48.54 -57.71 26.59
N ARG A 2 47.60 -57.61 27.54
CA ARG A 2 47.10 -56.34 28.13
C ARG A 2 46.83 -55.24 27.07
N LEU A 3 45.60 -54.90 26.66
CA LEU A 3 44.35 -54.54 27.39
C LEU A 3 44.46 -53.32 28.31
N LEU A 4 44.05 -52.16 27.78
CA LEU A 4 43.11 -51.21 28.40
C LEU A 4 41.94 -51.06 27.40
N ALA A 5 40.64 -51.10 27.75
CA ALA A 5 39.89 -50.41 28.82
C ALA A 5 39.73 -48.90 28.50
N MET A 6 38.64 -48.50 27.83
CA MET A 6 37.27 -48.27 28.37
C MET A 6 37.07 -46.84 28.90
N LEU A 7 36.14 -46.13 28.28
CA LEU A 7 35.10 -45.38 28.99
C LEU A 7 33.89 -45.18 28.07
N LEU A 8 32.68 -45.19 28.64
CA LEU A 8 31.41 -45.27 27.93
C LEU A 8 30.34 -44.48 28.70
N LEU A 9 29.66 -43.57 28.00
CA LEU A 9 28.47 -42.81 28.38
C LEU A 9 27.89 -42.23 27.06
N CYS A 10 26.60 -42.27 26.70
CA CYS A 10 25.36 -41.99 27.43
C CYS A 10 25.26 -40.49 27.84
N SER A 11 24.23 -39.70 27.48
CA SER A 11 22.94 -40.04 26.84
C SER A 11 22.26 -38.81 26.21
N LEU A 12 21.30 -39.07 25.30
CA LEU A 12 19.99 -38.40 25.13
C LEU A 12 19.85 -36.88 24.82
N ALA A 13 18.77 -36.65 24.05
CA ALA A 13 17.83 -35.52 24.10
C ALA A 13 18.08 -34.23 23.30
N ASN A 14 16.95 -33.68 22.86
CA ASN A 14 16.80 -32.49 22.02
C ASN A 14 17.22 -31.19 22.73
N ALA A 15 17.85 -30.29 22.00
CA ALA A 15 17.58 -28.86 22.09
C ALA A 15 17.90 -28.18 20.74
N CYS A 16 16.88 -27.69 20.05
CA CYS A 16 17.08 -26.63 19.07
C CYS A 16 17.04 -25.30 19.81
N GLY A 17 18.16 -24.57 19.77
CA GLY A 17 18.26 -23.21 20.26
C GLY A 17 19.08 -23.06 21.54
N GLN A 18 20.10 -22.22 21.45
CA GLN A 18 20.22 -21.11 22.38
C GLN A 18 20.68 -19.88 21.59
N ALA A 19 20.00 -18.76 21.77
CA ALA A 19 20.46 -17.49 21.24
C ALA A 19 21.63 -16.97 22.10
N THR A 20 22.56 -16.29 21.47
CA THR A 20 23.50 -15.38 22.14
C THR A 20 23.13 -13.97 21.74
N ASP A 21 22.49 -13.23 22.64
CA ASP A 21 22.20 -11.82 22.43
C ASP A 21 23.52 -11.03 22.46
N GLU A 22 23.97 -10.56 21.29
CA GLU A 22 24.92 -9.45 21.22
C GLU A 22 24.17 -8.16 20.88
N ASN A 23 24.31 -7.18 21.77
CA ASN A 23 23.53 -5.96 21.78
C ASN A 23 24.29 -4.83 21.06
N ASP A 24 24.06 -4.68 19.76
CA ASP A 24 24.34 -3.43 19.04
C ASP A 24 23.02 -2.71 18.73
N SER A 25 22.93 -1.44 19.14
CA SER A 25 21.70 -0.69 19.23
C SER A 25 21.62 0.40 18.15
N THR A 26 21.49 -0.02 16.88
CA THR A 26 21.49 0.87 15.71
C THR A 26 20.22 0.79 14.84
N SER A 27 19.05 0.94 15.47
CA SER A 27 17.82 1.49 14.85
C SER A 27 17.42 1.00 13.43
N GLU A 28 17.44 -0.32 13.20
CA GLU A 28 16.97 -0.89 11.92
C GLU A 28 15.56 -0.42 11.52
N THR A 29 15.46 0.23 10.37
CA THR A 29 14.23 0.63 9.66
C THR A 29 14.57 0.74 8.17
N GLN A 30 13.58 1.03 7.30
CA GLN A 30 13.69 1.69 5.97
C GLN A 30 13.53 0.76 4.71
N SER A 31 12.86 0.94 3.52
CA SER A 31 12.50 1.97 2.44
C SER A 31 11.31 2.99 2.45
N VAL A 32 11.36 4.00 1.54
CA VAL A 32 10.28 4.79 0.83
C VAL A 32 10.89 5.91 -0.04
N VAL A 33 10.29 6.21 -1.21
CA VAL A 33 10.59 7.37 -2.09
C VAL A 33 9.55 8.51 -1.96
N LEU A 34 10.00 9.78 -1.93
CA LEU A 34 9.14 10.98 -1.88
C LEU A 34 9.53 12.05 -2.91
N ASP A 35 8.56 12.62 -3.65
CA ASP A 35 8.75 13.83 -4.49
C ASP A 35 8.57 15.11 -3.65
N ALA A 36 9.69 15.79 -3.35
CA ALA A 36 9.75 16.98 -2.50
C ALA A 36 8.98 18.19 -3.07
N THR A 37 8.58 18.18 -4.35
CA THR A 37 7.74 19.23 -4.94
C THR A 37 6.25 19.09 -4.57
N ARG A 38 5.83 17.97 -3.96
CA ARG A 38 4.42 17.69 -3.66
C ARG A 38 4.00 18.29 -2.33
N SER A 39 2.80 18.87 -2.32
CA SER A 39 2.15 19.33 -1.09
C SER A 39 1.75 18.15 -0.21
N ARG A 40 2.21 18.14 1.05
CA ARG A 40 1.75 17.19 2.09
C ARG A 40 0.42 17.63 2.68
N TRP A 41 -0.38 16.71 3.22
CA TRP A 41 -1.64 17.05 3.90
C TRP A 41 -1.42 17.84 5.19
N THR A 42 -2.12 18.96 5.38
CA THR A 42 -1.95 19.82 6.56
C THR A 42 -2.68 19.35 7.81
N ASN A 43 -3.63 18.42 7.68
CA ASN A 43 -4.28 17.73 8.79
C ASN A 43 -4.28 16.21 8.53
N PRO A 44 -3.16 15.52 8.77
CA PRO A 44 -3.01 14.09 8.50
C PRO A 44 -3.95 13.17 9.31
N SER A 45 -4.44 13.63 10.48
CA SER A 45 -5.42 12.91 11.30
C SER A 45 -6.88 13.09 10.84
N ALA A 46 -7.12 13.85 9.76
CA ALA A 46 -8.44 14.01 9.14
C ALA A 46 -8.34 14.37 7.64
N ILE A 47 -7.68 13.52 6.86
CA ILE A 47 -7.51 13.71 5.41
C ILE A 47 -8.88 13.57 4.71
N PRO A 48 -9.36 14.59 3.98
CA PRO A 48 -10.70 14.58 3.39
C PRO A 48 -10.77 13.69 2.14
N VAL A 49 -11.75 12.78 2.15
CA VAL A 49 -12.10 11.86 1.05
C VAL A 49 -13.54 12.08 0.61
N CYS A 50 -13.82 12.02 -0.69
CA CYS A 50 -15.16 11.87 -1.23
C CYS A 50 -15.17 10.97 -2.48
N ILE A 51 -16.34 10.43 -2.81
CA ILE A 51 -16.52 9.50 -3.93
C ILE A 51 -17.22 10.21 -5.09
N MET A 52 -16.65 10.14 -6.29
CA MET A 52 -17.18 10.83 -7.47
C MET A 52 -18.46 10.19 -8.00
N ASN A 53 -18.54 8.86 -7.99
CA ASN A 53 -19.61 8.07 -8.60
C ASN A 53 -20.27 7.06 -7.66
N ARG A 54 -20.50 7.43 -6.38
CA ARG A 54 -20.94 6.51 -5.31
C ARG A 54 -22.14 5.61 -5.63
N ALA A 55 -23.07 6.09 -6.45
CA ALA A 55 -24.28 5.35 -6.84
C ALA A 55 -24.03 4.20 -7.84
N GLN A 56 -22.82 4.06 -8.40
CA GLN A 56 -22.43 3.00 -9.34
C GLN A 56 -21.74 1.80 -8.65
N ILE A 57 -21.61 1.82 -7.33
CA ILE A 57 -20.79 0.90 -6.54
C ILE A 57 -21.67 0.23 -5.49
N SER A 58 -21.54 -1.08 -5.30
CA SER A 58 -22.25 -1.79 -4.24
C SER A 58 -21.77 -1.36 -2.86
N ASP A 59 -22.68 -1.40 -1.89
CA ASP A 59 -22.35 -1.06 -0.51
C ASP A 59 -21.31 -2.02 0.10
N GLU A 60 -21.24 -3.26 -0.40
CA GLU A 60 -20.22 -4.23 -0.01
C GLU A 60 -18.81 -3.80 -0.47
N VAL A 61 -18.63 -3.47 -1.76
CA VAL A 61 -17.34 -3.00 -2.31
C VAL A 61 -16.90 -1.70 -1.65
N PHE A 62 -17.82 -0.74 -1.52
CA PHE A 62 -17.52 0.56 -0.90
C PHE A 62 -17.14 0.41 0.59
N THR A 63 -17.88 -0.38 1.36
CA THR A 63 -17.66 -0.53 2.80
C THR A 63 -16.39 -1.32 3.08
N ASP A 64 -16.11 -2.37 2.30
CA ASP A 64 -14.89 -3.17 2.43
C ASP A 64 -13.63 -2.31 2.22
N ILE A 65 -13.56 -1.58 1.11
CA ILE A 65 -12.42 -0.74 0.74
C ILE A 65 -12.24 0.41 1.73
N LYS A 66 -13.33 1.12 2.08
CA LYS A 66 -13.30 2.19 3.09
C LYS A 66 -12.73 1.66 4.41
N ASN A 67 -13.27 0.56 4.92
CA ASN A 67 -12.89 0.05 6.22
C ASN A 67 -11.45 -0.48 6.20
N TYR A 68 -11.02 -1.14 5.11
CA TYR A 68 -9.65 -1.65 4.98
C TYR A 68 -8.63 -0.51 4.94
N VAL A 69 -8.83 0.50 4.08
CA VAL A 69 -7.97 1.69 3.99
C VAL A 69 -7.89 2.44 5.32
N VAL A 70 -9.04 2.72 5.95
CA VAL A 70 -9.06 3.44 7.24
C VAL A 70 -8.36 2.64 8.35
N THR A 71 -8.62 1.33 8.45
CA THR A 71 -8.03 0.49 9.51
C THR A 71 -6.52 0.34 9.33
N GLU A 72 -6.07 0.06 8.11
CA GLU A 72 -4.67 -0.17 7.79
C GLU A 72 -3.80 1.06 8.08
N TYR A 73 -4.22 2.23 7.59
CA TYR A 73 -3.48 3.47 7.84
C TYR A 73 -3.59 3.95 9.29
N ALA A 74 -4.78 3.94 9.91
CA ALA A 74 -4.93 4.43 11.28
C ALA A 74 -4.14 3.58 12.29
N ASN A 75 -4.22 2.25 12.18
CA ASN A 75 -3.56 1.36 13.13
C ASN A 75 -2.03 1.35 13.00
N LYS A 76 -1.49 1.55 11.79
CA LYS A 76 -0.03 1.49 11.54
C LYS A 76 0.67 2.84 11.51
N THR A 77 -0.04 3.92 11.21
CA THR A 77 0.55 5.25 10.95
C THR A 77 -0.17 6.40 11.64
N GLY A 78 -1.34 6.16 12.25
CA GLY A 78 -2.20 7.22 12.83
C GLY A 78 -2.85 8.16 11.80
N LEU A 79 -2.55 8.03 10.50
CA LEU A 79 -3.28 8.73 9.44
C LEU A 79 -4.74 8.28 9.40
N ASN A 80 -5.65 9.21 9.17
CA ASN A 80 -7.07 8.91 9.14
C ASN A 80 -7.80 9.67 8.03
N PHE A 81 -8.78 9.00 7.41
CA PHE A 81 -9.48 9.45 6.22
C PHE A 81 -10.96 9.69 6.53
N VAL A 82 -11.44 10.91 6.29
CA VAL A 82 -12.78 11.38 6.72
C VAL A 82 -13.67 11.80 5.55
N GLY A 83 -14.98 11.85 5.76
CA GLY A 83 -15.97 12.18 4.72
C GLY A 83 -16.58 10.93 4.09
N TRP A 84 -15.95 10.39 3.04
CA TRP A 84 -16.38 9.19 2.28
C TRP A 84 -17.78 9.24 1.62
N GLY A 85 -18.50 10.36 1.74
CA GLY A 85 -19.75 10.59 1.00
C GLY A 85 -19.52 10.99 -0.48
N SER A 86 -20.60 11.16 -1.22
CA SER A 86 -20.56 11.67 -2.60
C SER A 86 -19.93 13.07 -2.67
N CYS A 87 -19.04 13.31 -3.64
CA CYS A 87 -18.35 14.60 -3.78
C CYS A 87 -19.31 15.77 -4.07
N THR A 88 -19.34 16.75 -3.17
CA THR A 88 -20.00 18.05 -3.39
C THR A 88 -19.27 18.87 -4.45
N ASN A 89 -19.93 19.88 -5.01
CA ASN A 89 -19.33 20.72 -6.06
C ASN A 89 -18.09 21.51 -5.60
N ALA A 90 -17.98 21.83 -4.31
CA ALA A 90 -16.75 22.44 -3.75
C ALA A 90 -15.60 21.41 -3.63
N GLN A 91 -15.90 20.16 -3.27
CA GLN A 91 -14.87 19.11 -3.18
C GLN A 91 -14.33 18.70 -4.56
N LYS A 92 -15.15 18.81 -5.63
CA LYS A 92 -14.77 18.54 -7.03
C LYS A 92 -13.59 19.39 -7.53
N THR A 93 -13.34 20.56 -6.95
CA THR A 93 -12.21 21.45 -7.30
C THR A 93 -11.26 21.75 -6.13
N GLY A 94 -11.63 21.40 -4.90
CA GLY A 94 -10.81 21.58 -3.71
C GLY A 94 -9.66 20.55 -3.56
N LYS A 95 -8.86 20.70 -2.51
CA LYS A 95 -7.84 19.74 -2.08
C LYS A 95 -8.50 18.61 -1.28
N VAL A 96 -8.95 17.57 -1.97
CA VAL A 96 -9.72 16.44 -1.42
C VAL A 96 -9.36 15.19 -2.22
N ILE A 97 -9.19 14.03 -1.56
CA ILE A 97 -9.05 12.76 -2.26
C ILE A 97 -10.41 12.42 -2.90
N ARG A 98 -10.51 12.58 -4.21
CA ARG A 98 -11.71 12.29 -5.01
C ARG A 98 -11.55 10.92 -5.66
N VAL A 99 -12.14 9.90 -5.05
CA VAL A 99 -12.07 8.53 -5.54
C VAL A 99 -13.14 8.30 -6.60
N THR A 100 -12.71 7.88 -7.78
CA THR A 100 -13.56 7.36 -8.86
C THR A 100 -13.37 5.86 -8.95
N PHE A 101 -14.48 5.12 -9.04
CA PHE A 101 -14.45 3.68 -9.27
C PHE A 101 -14.70 3.42 -10.75
N ALA A 102 -13.76 2.77 -11.43
CA ALA A 102 -13.83 2.57 -12.87
C ALA A 102 -14.15 1.12 -13.24
N ASN A 103 -15.16 0.96 -14.10
CA ASN A 103 -15.72 -0.31 -14.53
C ASN A 103 -14.81 -0.95 -15.61
N LYS A 104 -13.64 -1.45 -15.22
CA LYS A 104 -12.61 -1.99 -16.12
C LYS A 104 -12.58 -3.53 -16.20
N HIS A 105 -13.06 -4.25 -15.17
CA HIS A 105 -12.98 -5.71 -15.14
C HIS A 105 -14.33 -6.38 -15.41
N ASN A 106 -14.29 -7.63 -15.90
CA ASN A 106 -15.46 -8.51 -15.91
C ASN A 106 -15.26 -9.65 -14.91
N TRP A 107 -15.87 -9.51 -13.73
CA TRP A 107 -15.79 -10.52 -12.65
C TRP A 107 -16.90 -11.59 -12.72
N ALA A 108 -17.73 -11.58 -13.76
CA ALA A 108 -18.84 -12.54 -13.93
C ALA A 108 -18.49 -13.77 -14.79
N THR A 109 -17.28 -13.83 -15.37
CA THR A 109 -16.84 -14.91 -16.28
C THR A 109 -15.75 -15.78 -15.68
N THR A 110 -15.83 -17.09 -15.89
CA THR A 110 -14.85 -18.09 -15.44
C THR A 110 -13.58 -18.18 -16.30
N GLY A 111 -13.55 -17.49 -17.45
CA GLY A 111 -12.45 -17.50 -18.41
C GLY A 111 -11.25 -16.63 -18.03
N GLY A 112 -10.69 -16.82 -16.84
CA GLY A 112 -9.56 -16.03 -16.31
C GLY A 112 -9.99 -14.66 -15.78
N MET A 113 -9.55 -14.30 -14.56
CA MET A 113 -9.98 -13.07 -13.90
C MET A 113 -8.81 -12.13 -13.63
N THR A 114 -8.96 -10.87 -14.05
CA THR A 114 -8.10 -9.76 -13.63
C THR A 114 -8.80 -8.94 -12.54
N ALA A 115 -8.02 -8.44 -11.57
CA ALA A 115 -8.52 -7.57 -10.51
C ALA A 115 -7.36 -6.73 -9.95
N GLY A 116 -7.67 -5.52 -9.49
CA GLY A 116 -6.68 -4.52 -9.12
C GLY A 116 -6.20 -3.72 -10.33
N GLY A 117 -5.56 -2.58 -10.05
CA GLY A 117 -5.27 -1.53 -11.02
C GLY A 117 -5.97 -0.22 -10.64
N GLY A 118 -5.30 0.89 -10.89
CA GLY A 118 -5.77 2.21 -10.48
C GLY A 118 -4.96 3.33 -11.13
N LEU A 119 -5.04 4.51 -10.53
CA LEU A 119 -4.15 5.65 -10.76
C LEU A 119 -4.48 6.73 -9.73
N SER A 120 -3.51 7.28 -9.02
CA SER A 120 -3.70 8.41 -8.11
C SER A 120 -2.71 9.53 -8.36
N MET A 121 -3.17 10.76 -8.16
CA MET A 121 -2.31 11.91 -7.98
C MET A 121 -1.49 11.76 -6.69
N VAL A 122 -0.23 12.16 -6.74
CA VAL A 122 0.66 12.12 -5.57
C VAL A 122 0.46 13.36 -4.68
N GLY A 123 0.11 13.14 -3.42
CA GLY A 123 -0.06 14.17 -2.38
C GLY A 123 -1.30 15.06 -2.49
N MET A 124 -1.34 16.10 -1.65
CA MET A 124 -2.45 17.03 -1.48
C MET A 124 -2.60 18.00 -2.67
N THR A 125 -3.34 17.59 -3.71
CA THR A 125 -3.57 18.40 -4.92
C THR A 125 -5.04 18.74 -5.17
N PRO A 126 -5.35 19.89 -5.79
CA PRO A 126 -6.67 20.15 -6.39
C PRO A 126 -6.80 19.56 -7.81
N SER A 127 -5.71 19.14 -8.47
CA SER A 127 -5.72 18.57 -9.82
C SER A 127 -6.43 17.22 -9.90
N ASN A 128 -6.71 16.74 -11.11
CA ASN A 128 -7.28 15.42 -11.37
C ASN A 128 -6.31 14.54 -12.18
N CYS A 129 -6.45 13.22 -12.11
CA CYS A 129 -5.67 12.26 -12.90
C CYS A 129 -6.28 11.99 -14.30
N GLY A 130 -6.84 13.04 -14.93
CA GLY A 130 -7.33 13.01 -16.31
C GLY A 130 -8.73 12.42 -16.49
N THR A 131 -9.03 12.08 -17.74
CA THR A 131 -10.35 11.59 -18.21
C THR A 131 -10.74 10.27 -17.56
N ASP A 132 -9.80 9.33 -17.43
CA ASP A 132 -10.03 8.01 -16.84
C ASP A 132 -10.39 8.07 -15.35
N CYS A 133 -10.03 9.15 -14.67
CA CYS A 133 -10.42 9.42 -13.30
C CYS A 133 -11.76 10.17 -13.19
N LEU A 134 -12.43 10.52 -14.29
CA LEU A 134 -13.68 11.31 -14.31
C LEU A 134 -13.59 12.64 -13.51
N GLY A 135 -12.42 13.28 -13.48
CA GLY A 135 -12.15 14.46 -12.65
C GLY A 135 -11.78 14.17 -11.18
N GLY A 136 -11.70 12.90 -10.80
CA GLY A 136 -11.16 12.44 -9.52
C GLY A 136 -9.65 12.66 -9.39
N THR A 137 -9.15 12.64 -8.16
CA THR A 137 -7.70 12.57 -7.87
C THR A 137 -7.20 11.13 -7.93
N MET A 138 -8.10 10.15 -7.88
CA MET A 138 -7.81 8.72 -7.78
C MET A 138 -8.81 7.91 -8.60
N ARG A 139 -8.34 6.83 -9.24
CA ARG A 139 -9.12 5.77 -9.89
C ARG A 139 -8.84 4.44 -9.18
N LEU A 140 -9.89 3.68 -8.87
CA LEU A 140 -9.81 2.28 -8.45
C LEU A 140 -10.58 1.41 -9.44
N ASP A 141 -9.94 0.40 -10.01
CA ASP A 141 -10.54 -0.44 -11.04
C ASP A 141 -11.34 -1.61 -10.43
N ILE A 142 -12.60 -1.75 -10.86
CA ILE A 142 -13.56 -2.72 -10.35
C ILE A 142 -14.39 -3.39 -11.48
N SER A 143 -15.25 -4.33 -11.10
CA SER A 143 -16.23 -4.95 -12.02
C SER A 143 -17.14 -3.94 -12.71
N THR A 144 -17.51 -4.23 -13.95
CA THR A 144 -18.61 -3.59 -14.69
C THR A 144 -19.96 -3.60 -13.97
N THR A 145 -20.16 -4.50 -13.00
CA THR A 145 -21.37 -4.56 -12.15
C THR A 145 -21.33 -3.65 -10.92
N GLY A 146 -20.20 -3.00 -10.63
CA GLY A 146 -20.01 -2.23 -9.39
C GLY A 146 -19.87 -3.08 -8.12
N ALA A 147 -19.86 -4.42 -8.25
CA ALA A 147 -19.89 -5.37 -7.14
C ALA A 147 -18.78 -6.44 -7.25
N PHE A 148 -18.41 -7.05 -6.12
CA PHE A 148 -17.55 -8.23 -6.08
C PHE A 148 -18.23 -9.46 -6.72
N PRO A 149 -17.49 -10.54 -7.03
CA PRO A 149 -18.06 -11.86 -7.26
C PRO A 149 -18.97 -12.31 -6.11
N SER A 150 -19.96 -13.16 -6.40
CA SER A 150 -20.79 -13.78 -5.37
C SER A 150 -19.96 -14.71 -4.46
N LYS A 151 -20.49 -15.06 -3.29
CA LYS A 151 -19.77 -15.81 -2.24
C LYS A 151 -19.43 -17.25 -2.64
N GLU A 152 -20.06 -17.74 -3.70
CA GLU A 152 -19.90 -19.06 -4.30
C GLU A 152 -18.83 -19.06 -5.42
N SER A 153 -18.27 -17.89 -5.76
CA SER A 153 -17.23 -17.77 -6.79
C SER A 153 -15.84 -18.02 -6.21
N ASN A 154 -15.14 -19.02 -6.76
CA ASN A 154 -13.74 -19.35 -6.44
C ASN A 154 -12.75 -18.19 -6.64
N TYR A 155 -13.15 -17.12 -7.34
CA TYR A 155 -12.31 -15.94 -7.55
C TYR A 155 -12.57 -14.82 -6.53
N ARG A 156 -13.59 -14.93 -5.67
CA ARG A 156 -14.02 -13.83 -4.78
C ARG A 156 -12.89 -13.32 -3.89
N ASP A 157 -12.14 -14.23 -3.27
CA ASP A 157 -11.06 -13.87 -2.34
C ASP A 157 -9.88 -13.23 -3.07
N PHE A 158 -9.51 -13.73 -4.26
CA PHE A 158 -8.52 -13.10 -5.14
C PHE A 158 -8.93 -11.67 -5.47
N THR A 159 -10.18 -11.45 -5.90
CA THR A 159 -10.69 -10.13 -6.25
C THR A 159 -10.63 -9.15 -5.07
N VAL A 160 -11.17 -9.54 -3.90
CA VAL A 160 -11.14 -8.70 -2.69
C VAL A 160 -9.71 -8.34 -2.32
N THR A 161 -8.83 -9.34 -2.29
CA THR A 161 -7.42 -9.17 -1.92
C THR A 161 -6.70 -8.21 -2.86
N ARG A 162 -6.93 -8.32 -4.18
CA ARG A 162 -6.37 -7.42 -5.20
C ARG A 162 -6.90 -6.00 -5.08
N THR A 163 -8.24 -5.83 -5.00
CA THR A 163 -8.85 -4.50 -4.91
C THR A 163 -8.47 -3.79 -3.59
N ARG A 164 -8.31 -4.52 -2.48
CA ARG A 164 -7.76 -3.99 -1.22
C ARG A 164 -6.30 -3.57 -1.37
N ALA A 165 -5.44 -4.42 -1.93
CA ALA A 165 -4.02 -4.09 -2.15
C ALA A 165 -3.84 -2.82 -2.99
N THR A 166 -4.57 -2.73 -4.11
CA THR A 166 -4.63 -1.51 -4.94
C THR A 166 -5.14 -0.32 -4.15
N ALA A 167 -6.18 -0.47 -3.32
CA ALA A 167 -6.67 0.64 -2.50
C ALA A 167 -5.64 1.15 -1.49
N ILE A 168 -4.80 0.27 -0.90
CA ILE A 168 -3.67 0.74 -0.07
C ILE A 168 -2.62 1.47 -0.92
N HIS A 169 -2.21 0.89 -2.06
CA HIS A 169 -1.26 1.50 -2.99
C HIS A 169 -1.66 2.93 -3.44
N GLU A 170 -2.88 3.09 -3.95
CA GLU A 170 -3.37 4.38 -4.46
C GLU A 170 -3.52 5.42 -3.34
N PHE A 171 -3.93 5.00 -2.13
CA PHE A 171 -3.93 5.89 -0.97
C PHE A 171 -2.52 6.27 -0.52
N GLY A 172 -1.52 5.39 -0.71
CA GLY A 172 -0.10 5.69 -0.55
C GLY A 172 0.36 6.85 -1.42
N HIS A 173 0.05 6.81 -2.72
CA HIS A 173 0.22 7.96 -3.61
C HIS A 173 -0.52 9.20 -3.10
N ALA A 174 -1.81 9.07 -2.77
CA ALA A 174 -2.63 10.21 -2.34
C ALA A 174 -2.10 10.90 -1.07
N ILE A 175 -1.36 10.21 -0.19
CA ILE A 175 -0.68 10.82 0.97
C ILE A 175 0.74 11.32 0.68
N GLY A 176 1.39 10.87 -0.40
CA GLY A 176 2.67 11.41 -0.87
C GLY A 176 3.77 10.40 -1.20
N LEU A 177 3.51 9.08 -1.09
CA LEU A 177 4.47 8.04 -1.47
C LEU A 177 4.62 7.99 -3.00
N MET A 178 5.84 7.94 -3.51
CA MET A 178 6.12 7.58 -4.91
C MET A 178 6.16 6.05 -5.05
N HIS A 179 6.38 5.55 -6.27
CA HIS A 179 6.65 4.14 -6.46
C HIS A 179 8.01 3.75 -5.90
N GLU A 180 8.11 2.52 -5.43
CA GLU A 180 9.34 1.95 -4.88
C GLU A 180 10.24 1.35 -5.99
N HIS A 181 9.64 0.92 -7.10
CA HIS A 181 10.36 0.35 -8.24
C HIS A 181 11.08 1.40 -9.12
N GLU A 182 10.69 2.67 -9.00
CA GLU A 182 11.28 3.80 -9.72
C GLU A 182 12.72 4.10 -9.24
N ARG A 183 13.14 3.60 -8.08
CA ARG A 183 14.45 3.93 -7.51
C ARG A 183 15.61 3.44 -8.37
N SER A 184 16.64 4.26 -8.51
CA SER A 184 17.94 3.91 -9.08
C SER A 184 18.53 2.60 -8.53
N ASP A 185 18.38 2.33 -7.23
CA ASP A 185 18.96 1.18 -6.50
C ASP A 185 18.04 -0.07 -6.41
N ALA A 186 16.82 -0.02 -6.97
CA ALA A 186 15.88 -1.15 -7.02
C ALA A 186 16.34 -2.27 -7.98
N GLU A 187 17.46 -2.94 -7.69
CA GLU A 187 18.08 -3.92 -8.58
C GLU A 187 17.15 -5.12 -8.88
N GLY A 188 17.32 -5.71 -10.08
CA GLY A 188 16.55 -6.87 -10.54
C GLY A 188 15.09 -6.58 -10.97
N CYS A 189 14.60 -5.35 -10.81
CA CYS A 189 13.29 -4.93 -11.27
C CYS A 189 13.30 -4.50 -12.75
N ASP A 190 12.21 -4.75 -13.48
CA ASP A 190 12.02 -4.23 -14.84
C ASP A 190 11.67 -2.73 -14.79
N ARG A 191 12.48 -1.93 -15.49
CA ARG A 191 12.34 -0.47 -15.61
C ARG A 191 12.33 -0.03 -17.08
N SER A 192 11.84 -0.90 -17.97
CA SER A 192 11.80 -0.68 -19.43
C SER A 192 10.89 0.46 -19.88
N ASP A 193 10.07 1.02 -18.99
CA ASP A 193 9.32 2.26 -19.17
C ASP A 193 10.16 3.54 -18.99
N GLY A 194 11.37 3.42 -18.43
CA GLY A 194 12.29 4.53 -18.18
C GLY A 194 11.94 5.39 -16.96
N SER A 195 11.12 4.88 -16.03
CA SER A 195 10.60 5.60 -14.86
C SER A 195 11.64 5.94 -13.77
N VAL A 196 12.93 5.76 -14.04
CA VAL A 196 14.00 5.76 -13.03
C VAL A 196 14.25 7.16 -12.43
N VAL A 197 14.13 7.26 -11.12
CA VAL A 197 14.53 8.42 -10.30
C VAL A 197 15.89 8.19 -9.63
N ALA A 198 16.47 9.23 -9.05
CA ALA A 198 17.70 9.18 -8.26
C ALA A 198 17.49 9.97 -6.96
N ASP A 199 18.18 9.60 -5.87
CA ASP A 199 18.15 10.39 -4.62
C ASP A 199 18.82 11.74 -4.83
N ASP A 200 18.03 12.82 -4.80
CA ASP A 200 18.46 14.17 -5.17
C ASP A 200 17.61 15.28 -4.50
N SER A 201 17.74 16.52 -4.99
CA SER A 201 16.99 17.68 -4.47
C SER A 201 15.49 17.66 -4.74
N ARG A 202 15.00 16.72 -5.57
CA ARG A 202 13.60 16.52 -5.93
C ARG A 202 13.05 15.22 -5.37
N TYR A 203 13.78 14.11 -5.44
CA TYR A 203 13.35 12.82 -4.93
C TYR A 203 14.20 12.44 -3.74
N THR A 204 13.58 12.26 -2.57
CA THR A 204 14.28 11.77 -1.38
C THR A 204 14.01 10.28 -1.22
N TYR A 205 15.06 9.47 -1.29
CA TYR A 205 15.06 8.15 -0.68
C TYR A 205 15.23 8.41 0.80
N VAL A 206 14.14 8.32 1.54
CA VAL A 206 14.18 8.57 2.97
C VAL A 206 15.03 7.48 3.66
N THR A 207 15.17 6.32 3.00
CA THR A 207 14.97 5.01 3.59
C THR A 207 15.39 3.91 2.50
N ASP A 208 15.93 2.70 2.84
CA ASP A 208 16.56 1.60 1.99
C ASP A 208 15.63 0.60 1.22
N TYR A 209 15.88 0.35 -0.09
CA TYR A 209 14.98 -0.39 -1.03
C TYR A 209 14.19 -1.62 -0.50
N ASP A 210 12.85 -1.58 -0.66
CA ASP A 210 11.93 -2.64 -0.23
C ASP A 210 11.28 -3.38 -1.42
N SER A 211 11.82 -4.56 -1.72
CA SER A 211 11.26 -5.50 -2.72
C SER A 211 9.84 -6.01 -2.41
N ASN A 212 9.30 -5.76 -1.21
CA ASN A 212 7.96 -6.16 -0.77
C ASN A 212 7.05 -4.98 -0.42
N SER A 213 7.48 -3.72 -0.61
CA SER A 213 6.64 -2.53 -0.39
C SER A 213 5.35 -2.62 -1.21
N ILE A 214 4.24 -2.13 -0.65
CA ILE A 214 2.98 -2.04 -1.41
C ILE A 214 3.10 -1.12 -2.63
N MET A 215 4.12 -0.23 -2.66
CA MET A 215 4.42 0.70 -3.75
C MET A 215 5.32 0.10 -4.86
N ASN A 216 5.69 -1.19 -4.76
CA ASN A 216 6.66 -1.84 -5.64
C ASN A 216 6.00 -2.75 -6.70
N TYR A 217 6.01 -2.38 -7.98
CA TYR A 217 5.43 -3.21 -9.05
C TYR A 217 6.20 -4.51 -9.32
N CYS A 218 7.44 -4.64 -8.83
CA CYS A 218 8.25 -5.86 -8.91
C CYS A 218 8.08 -6.80 -7.69
N HIS A 219 7.23 -6.48 -6.71
CA HIS A 219 6.92 -7.43 -5.65
C HIS A 219 6.16 -8.66 -6.22
N SER A 220 6.27 -9.81 -5.58
CA SER A 220 5.76 -11.12 -6.06
C SER A 220 4.23 -11.27 -6.12
N GLY A 221 3.49 -10.16 -6.11
CA GLY A 221 2.04 -10.12 -6.05
C GLY A 221 1.42 -10.50 -4.70
N SER A 222 2.19 -10.89 -3.67
CA SER A 222 1.64 -11.31 -2.37
C SER A 222 1.31 -10.15 -1.41
N GLN A 223 1.96 -8.99 -1.53
CA GLN A 223 1.73 -7.88 -0.62
C GLN A 223 0.34 -7.26 -0.78
N THR A 224 -0.27 -6.92 0.36
CA THR A 224 -1.65 -6.41 0.48
C THR A 224 -1.78 -5.29 1.50
N THR A 225 -0.70 -4.97 2.21
CA THR A 225 -0.65 -4.08 3.38
C THR A 225 0.65 -3.27 3.36
N LEU A 226 0.74 -2.21 4.16
CA LEU A 226 1.96 -1.43 4.38
C LEU A 226 3.04 -2.28 5.08
N THR A 227 4.26 -2.29 4.55
CA THR A 227 5.44 -2.85 5.20
C THR A 227 5.97 -1.94 6.32
N LYS A 228 6.95 -2.42 7.11
CA LYS A 228 7.73 -1.60 8.07
C LYS A 228 8.27 -0.31 7.44
N ASN A 229 8.53 -0.38 6.15
CA ASN A 229 9.25 0.59 5.36
C ASN A 229 8.26 1.64 4.80
N ASP A 230 7.16 1.18 4.18
CA ASP A 230 6.01 2.04 3.85
C ASP A 230 5.60 2.93 5.05
N ILE A 231 5.52 2.34 6.25
CA ILE A 231 5.21 3.05 7.52
C ILE A 231 6.27 4.12 7.86
N ALA A 232 7.57 3.81 7.73
CA ALA A 232 8.66 4.75 8.02
C ALA A 232 8.61 5.98 7.10
N GLY A 233 8.31 5.79 5.82
CA GLY A 233 8.09 6.87 4.87
C GLY A 233 6.88 7.76 5.23
N VAL A 234 5.78 7.15 5.67
CA VAL A 234 4.61 7.90 6.17
C VAL A 234 4.94 8.69 7.44
N ALA A 235 5.73 8.12 8.37
CA ALA A 235 6.19 8.83 9.56
C ALA A 235 7.09 10.03 9.23
N TYR A 236 7.97 9.92 8.23
CA TYR A 236 8.78 11.04 7.74
C TYR A 236 7.95 12.11 7.00
N LEU A 237 6.89 11.71 6.30
CA LEU A 237 5.93 12.65 5.72
C LEU A 237 5.18 13.43 6.81
N TYR A 238 4.75 12.75 7.88
CA TYR A 238 3.81 13.24 8.90
C TYR A 238 4.29 13.01 10.35
N PRO A 239 5.44 13.55 10.78
CA PRO A 239 6.08 13.21 12.06
C PRO A 239 5.33 13.70 13.31
N THR A 240 4.27 14.50 13.15
CA THR A 240 3.40 14.97 14.24
C THR A 240 2.25 14.02 14.58
N VAL A 241 2.15 12.88 13.89
CA VAL A 241 1.08 11.90 14.06
C VAL A 241 1.55 10.77 14.97
N SER A 242 1.04 10.75 16.21
CA SER A 242 1.20 9.61 17.10
C SER A 242 0.27 8.47 16.67
N VAL A 243 0.81 7.26 16.50
CA VAL A 243 0.00 6.04 16.51
C VAL A 243 -0.67 5.93 17.89
N GLY A 244 -1.99 5.70 17.92
CA GLY A 244 -2.71 5.45 19.17
C GLY A 244 -2.40 4.04 19.67
N HIS A 245 -1.70 3.96 20.80
CA HIS A 245 -1.48 2.71 21.56
C HIS A 245 -2.62 2.48 22.57
#